data_AF-A0A519MKH9-F1
#
_entry.id   AF-A0A519MKH9-F1
#
_cell.length_a   1.000
_cell.length_b   1.000
_cell.length_c   1.000
_cell.angle_alpha   90.00
_cell.angle_beta   90.00
_cell.angle_gamma   90.00
#
_symmetry.space_group_name_H-M   'P 1'
#
loop_
_entity.id
_entity.type
_entity.pdbx_description
1 polymer ?
#
loop_
_entity_poly.entity_id
_entity_poly.type
_entity_poly.pdbx_seq_one_letter_code
_entity_poly.pdbx_strand_id
1 'polypeptide(L)' 'MKIARNLCLGLLAVLVVGLLLPERIRIPVAGASARDWNPQSFWFEPWGTSGVHKGIDIFGKVG' A
#
# COMPACT_ATOMS: atom_id res chain seq x y z
N MET A 1 27.17 27.17 -0.20
CA MET A 1 27.19 25.82 0.40
C MET A 1 26.31 25.67 1.64
N LYS A 2 26.39 26.56 2.65
CA LYS A 2 25.57 26.45 3.88
C LYS A 2 24.06 26.58 3.65
N ILE A 3 23.65 27.53 2.79
CA ILE A 3 22.22 27.76 2.46
C ILE A 3 21.61 26.54 1.76
N ALA A 4 22.27 26.04 0.70
CA ALA A 4 21.83 24.83 -0.01
C ALA A 4 21.73 23.60 0.92
N ARG A 5 22.72 23.40 1.80
CA ARG A 5 22.66 22.33 2.82
C ARG A 5 21.44 22.46 3.73
N ASN A 6 21.16 23.66 4.25
CA ASN A 6 20.03 23.88 5.14
C ASN A 6 18.68 23.67 4.41
N LEU A 7 18.59 24.05 3.14
CA LEU A 7 17.42 23.76 2.29
C LEU A 7 17.22 22.26 2.10
N CYS A 8 18.28 21.51 1.78
CA CYS A 8 18.20 20.06 1.65
C CYS A 8 17.78 19.39 2.96
N LEU A 9 18.31 19.85 4.11
CA LEU A 9 17.92 19.33 5.42
C LEU A 9 16.45 19.63 5.74
N GLY A 10 15.97 20.83 5.40
CA GLY A 10 14.56 21.18 5.55
C GLY A 10 13.66 20.31 4.69
N LEU A 11 14.01 20.09 3.41
CA LEU A 11 13.25 19.22 2.51
C LEU A 11 13.24 17.77 3.00
N LEU A 12 14.39 17.27 3.46
CA LEU A 12 14.49 15.93 4.05
C LEU A 12 13.61 15.82 5.30
N ALA A 13 13.61 16.82 6.17
CA ALA A 13 12.77 16.84 7.36
C ALA A 13 11.27 16.79 7.00
N VAL A 14 10.84 17.57 6.01
CA VAL A 14 9.45 17.53 5.50
C VAL A 14 9.08 16.15 4.97
N LEU A 15 9.96 15.51 4.18
CA LEU A 15 9.75 14.16 3.67
C LEU A 15 9.65 13.13 4.79
N VAL A 16 10.57 13.15 5.76
CA VAL A 16 10.56 12.23 6.90
C VAL A 16 9.29 12.40 7.73
N VAL A 17 8.89 13.64 8.04
CA VAL A 17 7.64 13.90 8.76
C VAL A 17 6.44 13.39 7.96
N GLY A 18 6.39 13.64 6.64
CA GLY A 18 5.33 13.13 5.77
C GLY A 18 5.22 11.61 5.75
N LEU A 19 6.34 10.89 5.73
CA LEU A 19 6.39 9.43 5.74
C LEU A 19 6.05 8.80 7.11
N LEU A 20 6.21 9.55 8.20
CA LEU A 20 5.83 9.10 9.54
C LEU A 20 4.34 9.28 9.84
N LEU A 21 3.63 10.12 9.08
CA LEU A 21 2.20 10.30 9.25
C LEU A 21 1.46 9.01 8.85
N PRO A 22 0.54 8.51 9.68
CA PRO A 22 -0.20 7.29 9.37
C PRO A 22 -1.09 7.49 8.14
N GLU A 23 -1.01 6.57 7.20
CA GLU A 23 -1.86 6.56 6.02
C GLU A 23 -3.27 6.06 6.36
N ARG A 24 -4.29 6.65 5.73
CA ARG A 24 -5.70 6.22 5.87
C ARG A 24 -6.00 5.07 4.90
N ILE A 25 -5.34 3.94 5.09
CA ILE A 25 -5.56 2.74 4.27
C ILE A 25 -6.98 2.20 4.51
N ARG A 26 -7.74 1.97 3.43
CA ARG A 26 -9.08 1.40 3.49
C ARG A 26 -9.18 0.17 2.59
N ILE A 27 -9.68 -0.92 3.16
CA ILE A 27 -10.00 -2.13 2.40
C ILE A 27 -11.29 -1.87 1.60
N PRO A 28 -11.30 -2.05 0.27
CA PRO A 28 -12.45 -1.72 -0.57
C PRO A 28 -13.61 -2.72 -0.47
N VAL A 29 -13.46 -3.77 0.35
CA VAL A 29 -14.50 -4.76 0.63
C VAL A 29 -15.07 -4.52 2.03
N ALA A 30 -16.37 -4.28 2.12
CA ALA A 30 -17.05 -4.01 3.37
C ALA A 30 -16.93 -5.20 4.34
N GLY A 31 -16.55 -4.92 5.59
CA GLY A 31 -16.39 -5.95 6.62
C GLY A 31 -15.13 -6.83 6.47
N ALA A 32 -14.35 -6.66 5.41
CA ALA A 32 -13.09 -7.37 5.24
C ALA A 32 -11.96 -6.74 6.08
N SER A 33 -10.99 -7.58 6.40
CA SER A 33 -9.81 -7.33 7.21
C SER A 33 -8.57 -7.83 6.46
N ALA A 34 -7.38 -7.53 6.98
CA ALA A 34 -6.12 -8.05 6.42
C ALA A 34 -5.98 -9.58 6.47
N ARG A 35 -6.93 -10.30 7.10
CA ARG A 35 -6.97 -11.77 7.14
C ARG A 35 -7.78 -12.37 6.00
N ASP A 36 -8.48 -11.53 5.25
CA ASP A 36 -9.42 -11.95 4.21
C ASP A 36 -8.77 -12.02 2.81
N TRP A 37 -7.44 -11.97 2.75
CA TRP A 37 -6.64 -12.28 1.55
C TRP A 37 -5.28 -12.88 1.94
N ASN A 38 -4.61 -13.53 1.00
CA ASN A 38 -3.23 -13.99 1.20
C ASN A 38 -2.25 -12.83 0.94
N PRO A 39 -1.40 -12.41 1.90
CA PRO A 39 -0.47 -11.29 1.71
C PRO A 39 0.59 -11.54 0.62
N GLN A 40 0.83 -12.79 0.24
CA GLN A 40 1.75 -13.15 -0.85
C GLN A 40 1.08 -13.11 -2.23
N SER A 41 -0.25 -12.97 -2.30
CA SER A 41 -0.98 -13.08 -3.57
C SER A 41 -0.70 -11.93 -4.55
N PHE A 42 -0.29 -10.76 -4.07
CA PHE A 42 -0.02 -9.64 -4.98
C PHE A 42 1.07 -9.96 -6.02
N TRP A 43 2.08 -10.76 -5.63
CA TRP A 43 3.23 -11.10 -6.48
C TRP A 43 3.13 -12.48 -7.14
N PHE A 44 2.07 -13.25 -6.89
CA PHE A 44 1.94 -14.64 -7.31
C PHE A 44 1.22 -14.79 -8.66
N GLU A 45 1.73 -14.12 -9.69
CA GLU A 45 1.24 -14.33 -11.05
C GLU A 45 1.76 -15.65 -11.67
N PRO A 46 1.03 -16.26 -12.63
CA PRO A 46 -0.27 -15.86 -13.16
C PRO A 46 -1.46 -16.34 -12.31
N TRP A 47 -2.49 -15.50 -12.23
CA TRP A 47 -3.76 -15.83 -11.58
C TRP A 47 -4.82 -16.29 -12.60
N GLY A 48 -5.50 -17.39 -12.28
CA GLY A 48 -6.60 -17.95 -13.09
C GLY A 48 -6.16 -18.51 -14.46
N THR A 49 -7.09 -19.16 -15.15
CA THR A 49 -6.81 -19.83 -16.44
C THR A 49 -6.47 -18.85 -17.57
N SER A 50 -6.96 -17.61 -17.50
CA SER A 50 -6.72 -16.58 -18.52
C SER A 50 -5.36 -15.88 -18.38
N GLY A 51 -4.72 -15.93 -17.21
CA GLY A 51 -3.45 -15.25 -16.93
C GLY A 51 -3.50 -13.72 -16.93
N VAL A 52 -4.68 -13.11 -17.17
CA VAL A 52 -4.86 -11.65 -17.23
C VAL A 52 -5.19 -11.02 -15.88
N HIS A 53 -5.52 -11.83 -14.87
CA HIS A 53 -5.79 -11.30 -13.54
C HIS A 53 -4.47 -10.82 -12.92
N LYS A 54 -4.38 -9.52 -12.67
CA LYS A 54 -3.27 -8.86 -11.97
C LYS A 54 -3.82 -8.26 -10.67
N GLY A 55 -3.35 -8.72 -9.51
CA GLY A 55 -3.81 -8.23 -8.23
C GLY A 55 -4.02 -9.33 -7.19
N ILE A 56 -5.00 -9.10 -6.31
CA ILE A 56 -5.34 -9.98 -5.19
C ILE A 56 -6.87 -10.17 -5.14
N ASP A 57 -7.29 -11.34 -4.68
CA ASP A 57 -8.68 -11.59 -4.31
C ASP A 57 -8.88 -11.35 -2.80
N ILE A 58 -9.89 -10.55 -2.44
CA ILE A 58 -10.28 -10.27 -1.07
C ILE A 58 -11.65 -10.93 -0.80
N PHE A 59 -11.70 -11.83 0.17
CA PHE A 59 -12.87 -12.65 0.47
C PHE A 59 -13.73 -12.01 1.56
N GLY A 60 -14.87 -11.44 1.19
CA GLY A 60 -15.88 -10.96 2.15
C GLY A 60 -16.95 -12.01 2.44
N LYS A 61 -17.65 -11.88 3.58
CA LYS A 61 -18.92 -12.61 3.77
C LYS A 61 -19.94 -12.12 2.74
N VAL A 62 -20.64 -13.05 2.11
CA VAL A 62 -21.86 -12.73 1.37
C VAL A 62 -22.92 -12.30 2.39
N GLY A 63 -23.65 -11.24 2.07
CA GLY A 63 -24.73 -10.70 2.92
C GLY A 63 -25.80 -11.73 3.23
#